data_AF-A0A2J6Q4B1-F1
#
_entry.id   AF-A0A2J6Q4B1-F1
#
_cell.length_a   1.000
_cell.length_b   1.000
_cell.length_c   1.000
_cell.angle_alpha   90.00
_cell.angle_beta   90.00
_cell.angle_gamma   90.00
#
_symmetry.space_group_name_H-M   'P 1'
#
loop_
_entity.id
_entity.type
_entity.pdbx_description
1 polymer ?
#
loop_
_entity_poly.entity_id
_entity_poly.type
_entity_poly.pdbx_seq_one_letter_code
_entity_poly.pdbx_strand_id
1 'polypeptide(L)'
;MASAYSSAQIEQYEEYVSLPTRFRKASKPALDSAYLTALHIHQISSIPYENLILHYSTHHTVSLDPETLFNKIVTDKRGRGGYCMENGIFFNHVLRALGFRVYMAGVRVRLRVEGIPAGDYLGWVHIVNIVTLASGERWMLDVAFGGDGPTKPLPLISEYVTQNLGTQEVRLIYGTIPQQLEQTQRLWIYQYRNGKDKDWNSFYAFPEMEFFQADFEIMNFFTSQSRSPNFQTSTMLIIRFLRGETEEEGVVGKVMLVNGEVKRNDGGKTRLVLTCTTEEERLKALEEHFEIWLTDEEINGIKGRNVELLGTAEKKKE
;
A
#
# COMPACT_ATOMS: atom_id res chain seq x y z
N MET A 1 15.64 17.65 3.43
CA MET A 1 14.52 18.60 3.60
C MET A 1 13.66 18.18 4.78
N ALA A 2 13.01 19.10 5.48
CA ALA A 2 12.17 18.79 6.66
C ALA A 2 10.88 18.05 6.29
N SER A 3 10.36 17.22 7.19
CA SER A 3 9.00 16.66 7.03
C SER A 3 7.95 17.78 7.07
N ALA A 4 6.76 17.54 6.51
CA ALA A 4 5.61 18.41 6.67
C ALA A 4 5.00 18.27 8.08
N TYR A 5 5.13 17.09 8.70
CA TYR A 5 4.47 16.79 9.97
C TYR A 5 5.23 17.32 11.18
N SER A 6 4.48 17.97 12.06
CA SER A 6 4.91 18.42 13.38
C SER A 6 5.07 17.26 14.38
N SER A 7 5.71 17.52 15.52
CA SER A 7 5.80 16.52 16.59
C SER A 7 4.44 16.08 17.13
N ALA A 8 3.47 17.00 17.23
CA ALA A 8 2.12 16.69 17.70
C ALA A 8 1.36 15.79 16.72
N GLN A 9 1.57 15.97 15.40
CA GLN A 9 1.02 15.07 14.38
C GLN A 9 1.65 13.68 14.48
N ILE A 10 2.95 13.59 14.77
CA ILE A 10 3.60 12.28 14.97
C ILE A 10 3.06 11.55 16.19
N GLU A 11 2.82 12.24 17.30
CA GLU A 11 2.19 11.62 18.48
C GLU A 11 0.79 11.08 18.16
N GLN A 12 -0.02 11.86 17.42
CA GLN A 12 -1.34 11.41 16.95
C GLN A 12 -1.25 10.20 16.02
N TYR A 13 -0.29 10.18 15.09
CA TYR A 13 -0.04 9.05 14.20
C TYR A 13 0.35 7.80 14.99
N GLU A 14 1.29 7.91 15.93
CA GLU A 14 1.76 6.80 16.77
C GLU A 14 0.62 6.20 17.61
N GLU A 15 -0.28 7.05 18.11
CA GLU A 15 -1.50 6.59 18.77
C GLU A 15 -2.47 5.91 17.79
N TYR A 16 -2.71 6.52 16.63
CA TYR A 16 -3.63 6.02 15.61
C TYR A 16 -3.25 4.62 15.12
N VAL A 17 -1.98 4.37 14.83
CA VAL A 17 -1.50 3.04 14.39
C VAL A 17 -1.27 2.07 15.56
N SER A 18 -1.61 2.50 16.79
CA SER A 18 -1.39 1.75 18.02
C SER A 18 0.06 1.30 18.19
N LEU A 19 1.02 2.19 17.90
CA LEU A 19 2.44 1.88 17.98
C LEU A 19 2.83 1.58 19.45
N PRO A 20 3.60 0.51 19.72
CA PRO A 20 3.98 0.14 21.08
C PRO A 20 4.80 1.25 21.75
N THR A 21 4.57 1.48 23.04
CA THR A 21 5.19 2.60 23.79
C THR A 21 6.71 2.64 23.65
N ARG A 22 7.38 1.48 23.60
CA ARG A 22 8.84 1.38 23.42
C ARG A 22 9.35 1.94 22.09
N PHE A 23 8.49 1.99 21.07
CA PHE A 23 8.77 2.52 19.75
C PHE A 23 8.18 3.91 19.51
N ARG A 24 7.49 4.50 20.48
CA ARG A 24 7.02 5.89 20.34
C ARG A 24 8.17 6.86 20.48
N LYS A 25 8.12 7.96 19.74
CA LYS A 25 9.14 9.02 19.72
C LYS A 25 9.51 9.50 21.12
N ALA A 26 8.53 9.60 22.02
CA ALA A 26 8.74 10.01 23.41
C ALA A 26 9.73 9.09 24.17
N SER A 27 9.78 7.81 23.82
CA SER A 27 10.70 6.81 24.38
C SER A 27 12.10 6.84 23.77
N LYS A 28 12.32 7.70 22.76
CA LYS A 28 13.59 7.86 22.02
C LYS A 28 14.18 6.51 21.56
N PRO A 29 13.40 5.70 20.81
CA PRO A 29 13.90 4.43 20.29
C PRO A 29 15.13 4.65 19.41
N ALA A 30 15.99 3.64 19.34
CA ALA A 30 17.07 3.62 18.35
C ALA A 30 16.47 3.62 16.94
N LEU A 31 17.05 4.41 16.03
CA LEU A 31 16.67 4.43 14.62
C LEU A 31 17.30 3.22 13.92
N ASP A 32 16.77 2.03 14.20
CA ASP A 32 17.27 0.74 13.72
C ASP A 32 16.19 -0.05 12.95
N SER A 33 16.55 -1.27 12.52
CA SER A 33 15.66 -2.15 11.75
C SER A 33 14.46 -2.65 12.58
N ALA A 34 14.59 -2.77 13.90
CA ALA A 34 13.48 -3.17 14.76
C ALA A 34 12.42 -2.07 14.81
N TYR A 35 12.84 -0.81 14.92
CA TYR A 35 11.92 0.32 14.86
C TYR A 35 11.26 0.46 13.49
N LEU A 36 12.02 0.34 12.40
CA LEU A 36 11.46 0.32 11.04
C LEU A 36 10.43 -0.80 10.85
N THR A 37 10.71 -1.99 11.39
CA THR A 37 9.80 -3.14 11.28
C THR A 37 8.50 -2.89 12.02
N ALA A 38 8.56 -2.35 13.23
CA ALA A 38 7.38 -1.97 13.99
C ALA A 38 6.54 -0.92 13.26
N LEU A 39 7.16 0.14 12.77
CA LEU A 39 6.47 1.18 11.99
C LEU A 39 5.79 0.61 10.74
N HIS A 40 6.48 -0.24 9.97
CA HIS A 40 5.93 -0.86 8.77
C HIS A 40 4.71 -1.73 9.07
N ILE A 41 4.83 -2.64 10.06
CA ILE A 41 3.73 -3.55 10.43
C ILE A 41 2.52 -2.76 10.93
N HIS A 42 2.74 -1.77 11.81
CA HIS A 42 1.66 -0.93 12.34
C HIS A 42 1.03 -0.05 11.26
N GLN A 43 1.81 0.50 10.33
CA GLN A 43 1.31 1.25 9.18
C GLN A 43 0.35 0.41 8.33
N ILE A 44 0.78 -0.76 7.85
CA ILE A 44 -0.01 -1.55 6.89
C ILE A 44 -1.22 -2.26 7.51
N SER A 45 -1.23 -2.41 8.83
CA SER A 45 -2.33 -3.05 9.56
C SER A 45 -3.39 -2.04 10.04
N SER A 46 -3.00 -0.79 10.28
CA SER A 46 -3.92 0.26 10.74
C SER A 46 -4.39 1.19 9.62
N ILE A 47 -3.56 1.43 8.59
CA ILE A 47 -3.90 2.32 7.48
C ILE A 47 -4.06 1.46 6.22
N PRO A 48 -5.30 1.26 5.72
CA PRO A 48 -5.52 0.39 4.59
C PRO A 48 -4.95 0.99 3.30
N TYR A 49 -4.58 0.11 2.37
CA TYR A 49 -4.57 0.51 0.97
C TYR A 49 -6.02 0.64 0.52
N GLU A 50 -6.40 1.77 -0.07
CA GLU A 50 -7.75 1.98 -0.61
C GLU A 50 -7.72 2.98 -1.77
N ASN A 51 -8.60 2.82 -2.76
CA ASN A 51 -8.75 3.79 -3.85
C ASN A 51 -10.16 4.39 -3.92
N LEU A 52 -10.87 4.44 -2.79
CA LEU A 52 -12.25 4.92 -2.65
C LEU A 52 -12.43 6.36 -3.11
N ILE A 53 -11.43 7.24 -2.97
CA ILE A 53 -11.53 8.62 -3.49
C ILE A 53 -11.86 8.63 -4.99
N LEU A 54 -11.33 7.69 -5.78
CA LEU A 54 -11.57 7.63 -7.23
C LEU A 54 -13.01 7.23 -7.58
N HIS A 55 -13.74 6.67 -6.61
CA HIS A 55 -15.03 6.02 -6.83
C HIS A 55 -16.17 6.71 -6.08
N TYR A 56 -15.95 7.11 -4.83
CA TYR A 56 -16.93 7.74 -3.95
C TYR A 56 -16.76 9.27 -3.81
N SER A 57 -15.59 9.85 -4.05
CA SER A 57 -15.48 11.32 -3.93
C SER A 57 -16.25 12.00 -5.08
N THR A 58 -17.01 13.05 -4.78
CA THR A 58 -17.68 13.90 -5.78
C THR A 58 -16.72 14.56 -6.77
N HIS A 59 -15.44 14.69 -6.42
CA HIS A 59 -14.41 15.28 -7.28
C HIS A 59 -13.56 14.24 -8.02
N HIS A 60 -13.53 12.99 -7.54
CA HIS A 60 -12.72 11.90 -8.10
C HIS A 60 -11.23 12.26 -8.33
N THR A 61 -10.69 13.18 -7.53
CA THR A 61 -9.30 13.64 -7.59
C THR A 61 -8.54 13.23 -6.34
N VAL A 62 -7.34 12.70 -6.52
CA VAL A 62 -6.45 12.30 -5.42
C VAL A 62 -5.47 13.44 -5.13
N SER A 63 -5.50 13.97 -3.91
CA SER A 63 -4.52 14.93 -3.41
C SER A 63 -3.31 14.21 -2.83
N LEU A 64 -2.10 14.70 -3.09
CA LEU A 64 -0.87 14.25 -2.44
C LEU A 64 -0.30 15.28 -1.45
N ASP A 65 -1.06 16.33 -1.15
CA ASP A 65 -0.69 17.31 -0.13
C ASP A 65 -0.59 16.63 1.25
N PRO A 66 0.58 16.66 1.94
CA PRO A 66 0.77 15.93 3.19
C PRO A 66 -0.25 16.28 4.28
N GLU A 67 -0.64 17.55 4.43
CA GLU A 67 -1.60 17.95 5.45
C GLU A 67 -3.01 17.43 5.15
N THR A 68 -3.41 17.46 3.88
CA THR A 68 -4.65 16.83 3.39
C THR A 68 -4.64 15.32 3.68
N LEU A 69 -3.52 14.64 3.40
CA LEU A 69 -3.36 13.22 3.68
C LEU A 69 -3.44 12.92 5.18
N PHE A 70 -2.79 13.75 6.01
CA PHE A 70 -2.83 13.58 7.46
C PHE A 70 -4.25 13.72 8.01
N ASN A 71 -4.99 14.73 7.55
CA ASN A 71 -6.39 14.90 7.95
C ASN A 71 -7.25 13.71 7.53
N LYS A 72 -7.16 13.29 6.26
CA LYS A 72 -7.88 12.14 5.72
C LYS A 72 -7.61 10.86 6.52
N ILE A 73 -6.33 10.56 6.76
CA ILE A 73 -5.89 9.26 7.28
C ILE A 73 -5.98 9.19 8.81
N VAL A 74 -5.62 10.26 9.51
CA VAL A 74 -5.46 10.27 10.98
C VAL A 74 -6.53 11.11 11.66
N THR A 75 -6.65 12.39 11.28
CA THR A 75 -7.48 13.36 12.03
C THR A 75 -8.98 13.05 11.96
N ASP A 76 -9.47 12.69 10.77
CA ASP A 76 -10.89 12.45 10.51
C ASP A 76 -11.43 11.21 11.25
N LYS A 77 -10.55 10.27 11.63
CA LYS A 77 -10.90 9.00 12.32
C LYS A 77 -11.99 8.17 11.64
N ARG A 78 -11.99 8.16 10.30
CA ARG A 78 -12.94 7.39 9.47
C ARG A 78 -12.36 6.10 8.91
N GLY A 79 -11.21 5.66 9.42
CA GLY A 79 -10.47 4.46 8.95
C GLY A 79 -9.93 4.56 7.53
N ARG A 80 -9.90 5.77 6.95
CA ARG A 80 -9.45 5.99 5.59
C ARG A 80 -7.95 5.79 5.47
N GLY A 81 -7.53 5.38 4.28
CA GLY A 81 -6.13 5.24 3.92
C GLY A 81 -5.88 5.96 2.61
N GLY A 82 -5.24 5.28 1.68
CA GLY A 82 -5.04 5.76 0.33
C GLY A 82 -4.38 4.70 -0.53
N TYR A 83 -4.24 4.97 -1.82
CA TYR A 83 -3.53 4.05 -2.69
C TYR A 83 -2.02 4.30 -2.61
N CYS A 84 -1.25 3.72 -3.55
CA CYS A 84 0.21 3.74 -3.51
C CYS A 84 0.82 5.12 -3.24
N MET A 85 0.42 6.14 -4.01
CA MET A 85 1.02 7.48 -3.90
C MET A 85 0.72 8.14 -2.55
N GLU A 86 -0.55 8.10 -2.12
CA GLU A 86 -1.01 8.69 -0.86
C GLU A 86 -0.31 8.04 0.34
N ASN A 87 -0.40 6.71 0.47
CA ASN A 87 0.18 5.99 1.60
C ASN A 87 1.71 6.05 1.59
N GLY A 88 2.34 5.98 0.42
CA GLY A 88 3.80 6.06 0.28
C GLY A 88 4.37 7.42 0.68
N ILE A 89 3.76 8.52 0.23
CA ILE A 89 4.16 9.89 0.56
C ILE A 89 3.85 10.21 2.02
N PHE A 90 2.65 9.84 2.50
CA PHE A 90 2.29 9.99 3.91
C PHE A 90 3.34 9.34 4.81
N PHE A 91 3.68 8.08 4.54
CA PHE A 91 4.64 7.34 5.35
C PHE A 91 6.07 7.88 5.22
N ASN A 92 6.46 8.41 4.06
CA ASN A 92 7.73 9.11 3.90
C ASN A 92 7.86 10.29 4.88
N HIS A 93 6.82 11.11 4.98
CA HIS A 93 6.79 12.25 5.90
C HIS A 93 6.80 11.82 7.36
N VAL A 94 6.11 10.74 7.72
CA VAL A 94 6.22 10.13 9.07
C VAL A 94 7.68 9.75 9.37
N LEU A 95 8.31 8.96 8.51
CA LEU A 95 9.69 8.49 8.70
C LEU A 95 10.67 9.67 8.84
N ARG A 96 10.52 10.73 8.03
CA ARG A 96 11.36 11.93 8.11
C ARG A 96 11.18 12.70 9.41
N ALA A 97 9.94 12.82 9.89
CA ALA A 97 9.66 13.51 11.16
C ALA A 97 10.15 12.74 12.39
N LEU A 98 10.25 11.42 12.27
CA LEU A 98 10.89 10.53 13.26
C LEU A 98 12.42 10.55 13.20
N GLY A 99 13.02 11.20 12.19
CA GLY A 99 14.45 11.39 12.06
C GLY A 99 15.17 10.36 11.18
N PHE A 100 14.45 9.47 10.49
CA PHE A 100 15.07 8.56 9.53
C PHE A 100 15.58 9.32 8.31
N ARG A 101 16.77 8.94 7.83
CA ARG A 101 17.25 9.34 6.52
C ARG A 101 16.56 8.50 5.46
N VAL A 102 15.54 9.07 4.83
CA VAL A 102 14.69 8.37 3.86
C VAL A 102 14.43 9.25 2.64
N TYR A 103 14.33 8.61 1.49
CA TYR A 103 13.88 9.22 0.25
C TYR A 103 12.93 8.26 -0.49
N MET A 104 12.26 8.78 -1.53
CA MET A 104 11.28 8.03 -2.31
C MET A 104 11.88 7.65 -3.68
N ALA A 105 11.46 6.52 -4.24
CA ALA A 105 11.81 6.12 -5.59
C ALA A 105 10.56 5.69 -6.36
N GLY A 106 10.49 6.04 -7.64
CA GLY A 106 9.45 5.58 -8.55
C GLY A 106 9.62 4.09 -8.88
N VAL A 107 8.50 3.40 -9.09
CA VAL A 107 8.47 1.96 -9.29
C VAL A 107 7.75 1.60 -10.59
N ARG A 108 8.36 0.69 -11.35
CA ARG A 108 7.75 0.03 -12.51
C ARG A 108 7.10 -1.27 -12.07
N VAL A 109 5.85 -1.50 -12.44
CA VAL A 109 5.09 -2.69 -12.04
C VAL A 109 4.76 -3.55 -13.26
N ARG A 110 4.65 -4.86 -13.07
CA ARG A 110 4.01 -5.76 -14.03
C ARG A 110 2.53 -5.89 -13.70
N LEU A 111 1.70 -5.93 -14.73
CA LEU A 111 0.29 -6.24 -14.57
C LEU A 111 0.11 -7.71 -14.15
N ARG A 112 -1.07 -8.00 -13.63
CA ARG A 112 -1.43 -9.34 -13.18
C ARG A 112 -2.41 -9.97 -14.17
N VAL A 113 -2.13 -11.20 -14.55
CA VAL A 113 -3.08 -12.08 -15.27
C VAL A 113 -3.40 -13.22 -14.30
N GLU A 114 -4.67 -13.37 -13.95
CA GLU A 114 -5.12 -14.36 -12.95
C GLU A 114 -4.38 -14.27 -11.60
N GLY A 115 -4.02 -13.04 -11.21
CA GLY A 115 -3.31 -12.75 -9.96
C GLY A 115 -1.79 -12.89 -10.04
N ILE A 116 -1.24 -13.41 -11.14
CA ILE A 116 0.20 -13.65 -11.33
C ILE A 116 0.81 -12.55 -12.22
N PRO A 117 1.99 -12.00 -11.87
CA PRO A 117 2.69 -11.04 -12.73
C PRO A 117 3.01 -11.57 -14.11
N ALA A 118 2.51 -10.89 -15.14
CA ALA A 118 2.66 -11.27 -16.53
C ALA A 118 3.01 -10.07 -17.41
N GLY A 119 3.63 -10.36 -18.56
CA GLY A 119 4.02 -9.34 -19.53
C GLY A 119 5.15 -8.43 -19.07
N ASP A 120 5.18 -7.26 -19.69
CA ASP A 120 6.21 -6.23 -19.57
C ASP A 120 6.02 -5.35 -18.33
N TYR A 121 7.13 -4.76 -17.84
CA TYR A 121 7.06 -3.72 -16.81
C TYR A 121 6.49 -2.44 -17.41
N LEU A 122 5.49 -1.84 -16.74
CA LEU A 122 4.91 -0.56 -17.09
C LEU A 122 5.86 0.62 -16.78
N GLY A 123 5.40 1.83 -17.07
CA GLY A 123 6.03 3.07 -16.60
C GLY A 123 6.02 3.20 -15.07
N TRP A 124 6.46 4.36 -14.59
CA TRP A 124 6.44 4.69 -13.15
C TRP A 124 5.00 4.89 -12.69
N VAL A 125 4.49 3.96 -11.89
CA VAL A 125 3.08 3.96 -11.42
C VAL A 125 2.95 3.56 -9.95
N HIS A 126 4.06 3.38 -9.26
CA HIS A 126 4.10 3.03 -7.83
C HIS A 126 5.30 3.70 -7.15
N ILE A 127 5.37 3.62 -5.82
CA ILE A 127 6.33 4.31 -4.96
C ILE A 127 6.88 3.33 -3.91
N VAL A 128 8.18 3.44 -3.63
CA VAL A 128 8.79 2.85 -2.42
C VAL A 128 9.57 3.91 -1.65
N ASN A 129 9.73 3.67 -0.35
CA ASN A 129 10.62 4.43 0.52
C ASN A 129 11.94 3.68 0.71
N ILE A 130 13.07 4.39 0.64
CA ILE A 130 14.40 3.82 0.88
C ILE A 130 15.02 4.53 2.07
N VAL A 131 15.21 3.79 3.17
CA VAL A 131 15.84 4.27 4.39
C VAL A 131 17.31 3.88 4.41
N THR A 132 18.17 4.78 4.86
CA THR A 132 19.57 4.48 5.24
C THR A 132 19.71 4.63 6.76
N LEU A 133 20.01 3.52 7.45
CA LEU A 133 20.26 3.52 8.89
C LEU A 133 21.64 4.13 9.20
N ALA A 134 21.86 4.49 10.47
CA ALA A 134 23.15 5.01 10.93
C ALA A 134 24.30 3.99 10.77
N SER A 135 23.99 2.69 10.78
CA SER A 135 24.92 1.60 10.46
C SER A 135 25.39 1.59 9.00
N GLY A 136 24.74 2.36 8.11
CA GLY A 136 24.95 2.34 6.67
C GLY A 136 24.08 1.33 5.93
N GLU A 137 23.36 0.46 6.64
CA GLU A 137 22.41 -0.49 6.06
C GLU A 137 21.26 0.25 5.39
N ARG A 138 20.80 -0.28 4.25
CA ARG A 138 19.71 0.31 3.47
C ARG A 138 18.55 -0.65 3.38
N TRP A 139 17.35 -0.10 3.51
CA TRP A 139 16.11 -0.86 3.59
C TRP A 139 15.06 -0.25 2.68
N MET A 140 14.36 -1.09 1.93
CA MET A 140 13.17 -0.73 1.20
C MET A 140 11.94 -0.94 2.09
N LEU A 141 11.07 0.06 2.12
CA LEU A 141 9.76 0.01 2.75
C LEU A 141 8.69 0.30 1.69
N ASP A 142 7.84 -0.67 1.46
CA ASP A 142 6.67 -0.58 0.61
C ASP A 142 5.43 -0.91 1.43
N VAL A 143 4.72 0.14 1.83
CA VAL A 143 3.53 0.06 2.68
C VAL A 143 2.23 0.09 1.88
N ALA A 144 2.31 0.09 0.53
CA ALA A 144 1.17 0.43 -0.30
C ALA A 144 1.15 -0.26 -1.69
N PHE A 145 1.88 -1.36 -1.88
CA PHE A 145 1.75 -2.20 -3.09
C PHE A 145 0.42 -2.97 -3.18
N GLY A 146 -0.29 -3.06 -2.05
CA GLY A 146 -1.48 -3.89 -1.90
C GLY A 146 -1.16 -5.27 -1.30
N GLY A 147 -2.00 -6.26 -1.61
CA GLY A 147 -2.09 -7.49 -0.81
C GLY A 147 -0.88 -8.41 -0.89
N ASP A 148 -0.05 -8.28 -1.92
CA ASP A 148 1.19 -9.07 -2.07
C ASP A 148 2.44 -8.20 -1.87
N GLY A 149 2.27 -7.03 -1.26
CA GLY A 149 3.39 -6.23 -0.78
C GLY A 149 4.15 -6.93 0.35
N PRO A 150 5.37 -6.46 0.65
CA PRO A 150 6.14 -6.97 1.77
C PRO A 150 5.46 -6.60 3.10
N THR A 151 5.38 -7.54 4.03
CA THR A 151 4.78 -7.34 5.37
C THR A 151 5.77 -6.73 6.36
N LYS A 152 7.03 -6.57 5.96
CA LYS A 152 8.11 -5.94 6.73
C LYS A 152 9.11 -5.25 5.80
N PRO A 153 9.97 -4.34 6.31
CA PRO A 153 11.06 -3.75 5.52
C PRO A 153 11.97 -4.84 4.95
N LEU A 154 12.41 -4.66 3.70
CA LEU A 154 13.37 -5.56 3.07
C LEU A 154 14.75 -4.91 3.01
N PRO A 155 15.82 -5.59 3.45
CA PRO A 155 17.16 -5.04 3.29
C PRO A 155 17.49 -4.99 1.80
N LEU A 156 18.20 -3.94 1.36
CA LEU A 156 18.75 -3.83 0.01
C LEU A 156 19.97 -4.76 -0.14
N ILE A 157 19.73 -6.06 0.03
CA ILE A 157 20.69 -7.15 -0.12
C ILE A 157 20.08 -8.11 -1.14
N SER A 158 20.77 -8.26 -2.27
CA SER A 158 20.29 -9.13 -3.35
C SER A 158 20.19 -10.58 -2.87
N GLU A 159 19.12 -11.24 -3.29
CA GLU A 159 18.80 -12.65 -2.98
C GLU A 159 18.48 -12.96 -1.51
N TYR A 160 18.41 -11.95 -0.64
CA TYR A 160 18.00 -12.15 0.75
C TYR A 160 16.52 -12.54 0.85
N VAL A 161 16.26 -13.80 1.25
CA VAL A 161 14.90 -14.35 1.34
C VAL A 161 14.29 -14.04 2.70
N THR A 162 13.07 -13.51 2.67
CA THR A 162 12.29 -13.15 3.86
C THR A 162 10.93 -13.83 3.83
N GLN A 163 10.51 -14.43 4.95
CA GLN A 163 9.13 -14.91 5.12
C GLN A 163 8.17 -13.73 5.10
N ASN A 164 7.10 -13.83 4.31
CA ASN A 164 6.05 -12.83 4.18
C ASN A 164 4.78 -13.34 4.90
N LEU A 165 3.60 -13.23 4.26
CA LEU A 165 2.36 -13.77 4.82
C LEU A 165 2.24 -15.28 4.54
N GLY A 166 2.08 -16.08 5.59
CA GLY A 166 1.85 -17.51 5.46
C GLY A 166 3.07 -18.25 4.92
N THR A 167 2.88 -19.07 3.88
CA THR A 167 3.97 -19.78 3.19
C THR A 167 4.70 -18.92 2.15
N GLN A 168 4.30 -17.67 1.97
CA GLN A 168 4.89 -16.79 0.97
C GLN A 168 6.28 -16.34 1.39
N GLU A 169 7.21 -16.37 0.45
CA GLU A 169 8.55 -15.81 0.61
C GLU A 169 8.74 -14.67 -0.38
N VAL A 170 9.49 -13.66 0.03
CA VAL A 170 9.82 -12.49 -0.79
C VAL A 170 11.32 -12.23 -0.77
N ARG A 171 11.83 -11.61 -1.83
CA ARG A 171 13.23 -11.18 -1.92
C ARG A 171 13.39 -10.00 -2.86
N LEU A 172 14.52 -9.33 -2.75
CA LEU A 172 14.98 -8.37 -3.74
C LEU A 172 16.10 -8.99 -4.59
N ILE A 173 16.06 -8.78 -5.90
CA ILE A 173 17.16 -9.08 -6.81
C ILE A 173 17.72 -7.76 -7.32
N TYR A 174 19.02 -7.55 -7.21
CA TYR A 174 19.66 -6.44 -7.91
C TYR A 174 20.03 -6.90 -9.31
N GLY A 175 19.48 -6.31 -10.36
CA GLY A 175 19.61 -6.86 -11.71
C GLY A 175 19.00 -5.99 -12.79
N THR A 176 18.76 -6.56 -13.97
CA THR A 176 18.13 -5.86 -15.09
C THR A 176 16.74 -6.46 -15.35
N ILE A 177 15.87 -5.67 -15.97
CA ILE A 177 14.54 -6.12 -16.39
C ILE A 177 14.54 -6.43 -17.90
N PRO A 178 13.65 -7.32 -18.40
CA PRO A 178 13.74 -7.83 -19.78
C PRO A 178 13.75 -6.76 -20.88
N GLN A 179 13.05 -5.64 -20.69
CA GLN A 179 12.94 -4.58 -21.70
C GLN A 179 14.17 -3.65 -21.74
N GLN A 180 15.06 -3.78 -20.76
CA GLN A 180 16.21 -2.91 -20.63
C GLN A 180 17.28 -3.33 -21.63
N LEU A 181 17.71 -2.41 -22.49
CA LEU A 181 18.82 -2.65 -23.44
C LEU A 181 20.18 -2.41 -22.77
N GLU A 182 20.30 -1.33 -21.99
CA GLU A 182 21.53 -0.97 -21.27
C GLU A 182 21.68 -1.82 -20.00
N GLN A 183 22.56 -2.84 -20.01
CA GLN A 183 22.67 -3.79 -18.91
C GLN A 183 23.43 -3.28 -17.68
N THR A 184 24.10 -2.12 -17.77
CA THR A 184 24.84 -1.55 -16.62
C THR A 184 23.93 -0.87 -15.60
N GLN A 185 22.72 -0.45 -16.00
CA GLN A 185 21.76 0.24 -15.13
C GLN A 185 20.94 -0.74 -14.29
N ARG A 186 21.46 -1.16 -13.14
CA ARG A 186 20.76 -2.15 -12.31
C ARG A 186 19.60 -1.53 -11.52
N LEU A 187 18.54 -2.31 -11.39
CA LEU A 187 17.34 -2.04 -10.60
C LEU A 187 17.23 -3.08 -9.48
N TRP A 188 16.55 -2.71 -8.41
CA TRP A 188 16.05 -3.65 -7.42
C TRP A 188 14.72 -4.22 -7.89
N ILE A 189 14.59 -5.54 -7.92
CA ILE A 189 13.43 -6.28 -8.42
C ILE A 189 12.82 -7.04 -7.26
N TYR A 190 11.59 -6.68 -6.89
CA TYR A 190 10.83 -7.39 -5.87
C TYR A 190 10.22 -8.66 -6.45
N GLN A 191 10.57 -9.78 -5.83
CA GLN A 191 10.08 -11.10 -6.20
C GLN A 191 9.35 -11.76 -5.04
N TYR A 192 8.38 -12.60 -5.38
CA TYR A 192 7.67 -13.45 -4.43
C TYR A 192 7.58 -14.89 -4.94
N ARG A 193 7.33 -15.82 -4.03
CA ARG A 193 6.87 -17.19 -4.33
C ARG A 193 5.94 -17.69 -3.24
N ASN A 194 4.95 -18.48 -3.61
CA ASN A 194 3.95 -19.02 -2.67
C ASN A 194 4.35 -20.40 -2.13
N GLY A 195 5.55 -20.50 -1.55
CA GLY A 195 6.14 -21.73 -1.05
C GLY A 195 7.55 -21.99 -1.61
N LYS A 196 8.38 -22.72 -0.86
CA LYS A 196 9.79 -22.97 -1.20
C LYS A 196 9.99 -23.78 -2.48
N ASP A 197 9.00 -24.58 -2.85
CA ASP A 197 8.94 -25.43 -4.04
C ASP A 197 8.38 -24.71 -5.27
N LYS A 198 7.99 -23.43 -5.16
CA LYS A 198 7.43 -22.64 -6.25
C LYS A 198 8.45 -21.71 -6.88
N ASP A 199 8.21 -21.38 -8.13
CA ASP A 199 9.02 -20.44 -8.88
C ASP A 199 8.88 -19.01 -8.34
N TRP A 200 10.00 -18.28 -8.41
CA TRP A 200 10.02 -16.86 -8.14
C TRP A 200 9.35 -16.07 -9.26
N ASN A 201 8.43 -15.20 -8.89
CA ASN A 201 7.74 -14.29 -9.79
C ASN A 201 8.14 -12.86 -9.48
N SER A 202 8.42 -12.06 -10.52
CA SER A 202 8.82 -10.66 -10.35
C SER A 202 7.61 -9.75 -10.49
N PHE A 203 7.35 -8.93 -9.46
CA PHE A 203 6.22 -8.00 -9.40
C PHE A 203 6.58 -6.63 -9.94
N TYR A 204 7.65 -6.04 -9.40
CA TYR A 204 8.02 -4.67 -9.69
C TYR A 204 9.52 -4.45 -9.59
N ALA A 205 9.99 -3.36 -10.19
CA ALA A 205 11.38 -2.95 -10.18
C ALA A 205 11.52 -1.45 -9.93
N PHE A 206 12.56 -1.06 -9.19
CA PHE A 206 12.82 0.34 -8.85
C PHE A 206 14.32 0.66 -8.87
N PRO A 207 14.70 1.90 -9.25
CA PRO A 207 16.06 2.36 -9.16
C PRO A 207 16.34 2.89 -7.75
N GLU A 208 17.60 3.23 -7.49
CA GLU A 208 17.95 3.98 -6.28
C GLU A 208 17.91 5.50 -6.47
N MET A 209 17.52 5.96 -7.68
CA MET A 209 17.35 7.37 -7.99
C MET A 209 16.23 7.97 -7.14
N GLU A 210 16.52 9.09 -6.49
CA GLU A 210 15.56 9.84 -5.70
C GLU A 210 14.52 10.51 -6.59
N PHE A 211 13.25 10.33 -6.23
CA PHE A 211 12.10 11.00 -6.83
C PHE A 211 11.56 12.01 -5.82
N PHE A 212 11.09 13.15 -6.35
CA PHE A 212 10.51 14.23 -5.57
C PHE A 212 8.99 14.20 -5.63
N GLN A 213 8.35 14.99 -4.77
CA GLN A 213 6.88 15.11 -4.76
C GLN A 213 6.31 15.46 -6.14
N ALA A 214 6.97 16.35 -6.89
CA ALA A 214 6.54 16.73 -8.23
C ALA A 214 6.53 15.56 -9.23
N ASP A 215 7.47 14.60 -9.11
CA ASP A 215 7.45 13.39 -9.94
C ASP A 215 6.22 12.54 -9.62
N PHE A 216 5.88 12.42 -8.34
CA PHE A 216 4.69 11.70 -7.91
C PHE A 216 3.39 12.40 -8.26
N GLU A 217 3.35 13.74 -8.38
CA GLU A 217 2.16 14.44 -8.91
C GLU A 217 1.86 14.06 -10.36
N ILE A 218 2.90 13.94 -11.20
CA ILE A 218 2.76 13.48 -12.59
C ILE A 218 2.29 12.02 -12.61
N MET A 219 2.89 11.17 -11.79
CA MET A 219 2.51 9.76 -11.69
C MET A 219 1.08 9.61 -11.18
N ASN A 220 0.68 10.39 -10.17
CA ASN A 220 -0.65 10.43 -9.57
C ASN A 220 -1.71 10.86 -10.59
N PHE A 221 -1.42 11.85 -11.43
CA PHE A 221 -2.32 12.23 -12.52
C PHE A 221 -2.60 11.04 -13.45
N PHE A 222 -1.56 10.32 -13.87
CA PHE A 222 -1.74 9.11 -14.69
C PHE A 222 -2.53 8.02 -13.94
N THR A 223 -2.15 7.69 -12.70
CA THR A 223 -2.78 6.59 -11.94
C THR A 223 -4.18 6.92 -11.42
N SER A 224 -4.58 8.19 -11.35
CA SER A 224 -5.93 8.60 -10.95
C SER A 224 -6.87 8.87 -12.12
N GLN A 225 -6.35 9.18 -13.33
CA GLN A 225 -7.18 9.61 -14.46
C GLN A 225 -7.13 8.68 -15.67
N SER A 226 -6.05 7.91 -15.86
CA SER A 226 -5.92 7.04 -17.02
C SER A 226 -6.91 5.88 -16.95
N ARG A 227 -7.62 5.64 -18.05
CA ARG A 227 -8.62 4.55 -18.18
C ARG A 227 -8.02 3.19 -18.54
N SER A 228 -6.81 3.17 -19.12
CA SER A 228 -6.12 1.95 -19.54
C SER A 228 -4.63 2.22 -19.72
N PRO A 229 -3.72 1.32 -19.32
CA PRO A 229 -3.95 0.00 -18.70
C PRO A 229 -4.09 0.07 -17.16
N ASN A 230 -4.56 1.19 -16.62
CA ASN A 230 -4.65 1.46 -15.19
C ASN A 230 -5.92 0.89 -14.56
N PHE A 231 -5.78 -0.01 -13.58
CA PHE A 231 -6.93 -0.62 -12.91
C PHE A 231 -7.58 0.30 -11.85
N GLN A 232 -6.89 1.35 -11.40
CA GLN A 232 -7.33 2.13 -10.24
C GLN A 232 -8.68 2.82 -10.47
N THR A 233 -8.94 3.27 -11.69
CA THR A 233 -10.21 3.93 -12.07
C THR A 233 -11.32 2.95 -12.46
N SER A 234 -10.98 1.68 -12.69
CA SER A 234 -11.92 0.65 -13.15
C SER A 234 -12.28 -0.40 -12.10
N THR A 235 -11.45 -0.51 -11.06
CA THR A 235 -11.55 -1.53 -10.03
C THR A 235 -11.46 -0.86 -8.67
N MET A 236 -12.49 -1.04 -7.86
CA MET A 236 -12.45 -0.60 -6.47
C MET A 236 -11.69 -1.64 -5.64
N LEU A 237 -10.69 -1.19 -4.90
CA LEU A 237 -9.78 -2.06 -4.18
C LEU A 237 -9.51 -1.49 -2.77
N ILE A 238 -9.71 -2.34 -1.77
CA ILE A 238 -9.29 -2.07 -0.38
C ILE A 238 -8.50 -3.27 0.11
N ILE A 239 -7.41 -3.03 0.81
CA ILE A 239 -6.58 -4.06 1.41
C ILE A 239 -6.13 -3.59 2.78
N ARG A 240 -6.41 -4.40 3.79
CA ARG A 240 -5.97 -4.18 5.16
C ARG A 240 -5.28 -5.44 5.67
N PHE A 241 -4.04 -5.30 6.14
CA PHE A 241 -3.34 -6.40 6.79
C PHE A 241 -3.84 -6.57 8.22
N LEU A 242 -3.81 -7.80 8.72
CA LEU A 242 -4.19 -8.15 10.08
C LEU A 242 -2.92 -8.40 10.88
N ARG A 243 -2.79 -7.69 11.99
CA ARG A 243 -1.68 -7.84 12.95
C ARG A 243 -2.03 -8.94 13.97
N GLY A 244 -1.03 -9.69 14.42
CA GLY A 244 -1.17 -10.64 15.52
C GLY A 244 -1.44 -9.95 16.86
N GLU A 245 -1.73 -10.74 17.88
CA GLU A 245 -1.96 -10.24 19.24
C GLU A 245 -0.63 -9.85 19.91
N THR A 246 0.46 -10.53 19.55
CA THR A 246 1.81 -10.20 20.04
C THR A 246 2.68 -9.56 18.95
N GLU A 247 3.71 -8.82 19.38
CA GLU A 247 4.65 -8.19 18.46
C GLU A 247 5.45 -9.22 17.63
N GLU A 248 5.70 -10.42 18.18
CA GLU A 248 6.45 -11.48 17.49
C GLU A 248 5.67 -12.10 16.32
N GLU A 249 4.34 -12.10 16.40
CA GLU A 249 3.47 -12.64 15.36
C GLU A 249 3.45 -11.77 14.09
N GLY A 250 3.68 -10.47 14.24
CA GLY A 250 3.70 -9.53 13.14
C GLY A 250 2.39 -9.50 12.35
N VAL A 251 2.45 -9.77 11.04
CA VAL A 251 1.27 -9.82 10.16
C VAL A 251 0.81 -11.25 9.96
N VAL A 252 -0.41 -11.55 10.41
CA VAL A 252 -0.99 -12.90 10.43
C VAL A 252 -2.04 -13.12 9.34
N GLY A 253 -2.50 -12.04 8.69
CA GLY A 253 -3.52 -12.13 7.66
C GLY A 253 -3.71 -10.86 6.87
N LYS A 254 -4.71 -10.89 5.99
CA LYS A 254 -5.22 -9.73 5.25
C LYS A 254 -6.70 -9.92 4.90
N VAL A 255 -7.42 -8.81 4.87
CA VAL A 255 -8.76 -8.71 4.28
C VAL A 255 -8.69 -7.78 3.08
N MET A 256 -9.40 -8.13 2.02
CA MET A 256 -9.39 -7.43 0.74
C MET A 256 -10.80 -7.27 0.24
N LEU A 257 -11.14 -6.12 -0.31
CA LEU A 257 -12.37 -5.91 -1.06
C LEU A 257 -12.00 -5.60 -2.50
N VAL A 258 -12.52 -6.37 -3.44
CA VAL A 258 -12.37 -6.15 -4.88
C VAL A 258 -13.75 -5.97 -5.49
N ASN A 259 -14.09 -4.75 -5.87
CA ASN A 259 -15.42 -4.33 -6.33
C ASN A 259 -16.53 -4.63 -5.31
N GLY A 260 -17.14 -5.82 -5.35
CA GLY A 260 -18.15 -6.27 -4.39
C GLY A 260 -17.73 -7.49 -3.59
N GLU A 261 -16.56 -8.08 -3.85
CA GLU A 261 -16.14 -9.31 -3.20
C GLU A 261 -15.19 -9.03 -2.05
N VAL A 262 -15.59 -9.41 -0.83
CA VAL A 262 -14.69 -9.41 0.33
C VAL A 262 -14.01 -10.76 0.42
N LYS A 263 -12.69 -10.73 0.52
CA LYS A 263 -11.82 -11.90 0.57
C LYS A 263 -10.93 -11.81 1.80
N ARG A 264 -10.65 -12.95 2.42
CA ARG A 264 -9.78 -13.04 3.59
C ARG A 264 -8.71 -14.11 3.40
N ASN A 265 -7.51 -13.81 3.88
CA ASN A 265 -6.39 -14.74 3.90
C ASN A 265 -5.71 -14.65 5.27
N ASP A 266 -5.74 -15.72 6.06
CA ASP A 266 -5.12 -15.79 7.39
C ASP A 266 -3.79 -16.57 7.34
N GLY A 267 -2.93 -16.26 6.35
CA GLY A 267 -1.65 -16.95 6.15
C GLY A 267 -1.73 -18.23 5.31
N GLY A 268 -2.84 -18.44 4.61
CA GLY A 268 -3.09 -19.64 3.81
C GLY A 268 -3.67 -19.32 2.43
N LYS A 269 -4.69 -20.08 2.02
CA LYS A 269 -5.44 -19.77 0.80
C LYS A 269 -6.43 -18.65 1.07
N THR A 270 -6.52 -17.72 0.13
CA THR A 270 -7.56 -16.69 0.13
C THR A 270 -8.93 -17.34 -0.04
N ARG A 271 -9.88 -16.98 0.81
CA ARG A 271 -11.29 -17.40 0.73
C ARG A 271 -12.20 -16.20 0.50
N LEU A 272 -13.28 -16.41 -0.23
CA LEU A 272 -14.38 -15.44 -0.32
C LEU A 272 -15.13 -15.44 1.02
N VAL A 273 -15.37 -14.26 1.57
CA VAL A 273 -16.10 -14.05 2.82
C VAL A 273 -17.55 -13.70 2.51
N LEU A 274 -17.76 -12.70 1.66
CA LEU A 274 -19.08 -12.29 1.19
C LEU A 274 -18.97 -11.64 -0.19
N THR A 275 -20.11 -11.58 -0.88
CA THR A 275 -20.28 -10.86 -2.14
C THR A 275 -21.40 -9.85 -1.97
N CYS A 276 -21.05 -8.57 -2.04
CA CYS A 276 -21.99 -7.46 -2.13
C CYS A 276 -22.51 -7.36 -3.55
N THR A 277 -23.82 -7.29 -3.67
CA THR A 277 -24.55 -7.04 -4.91
C THR A 277 -25.13 -5.64 -4.97
N THR A 278 -25.24 -4.94 -3.83
CA THR A 278 -25.72 -3.56 -3.72
C THR A 278 -24.72 -2.65 -2.98
N GLU A 279 -24.84 -1.34 -3.15
CA GLU A 279 -24.05 -0.36 -2.37
C GLU A 279 -24.33 -0.46 -0.87
N GLU A 280 -25.58 -0.72 -0.45
CA GLU A 280 -25.90 -0.84 0.98
C GLU A 280 -25.13 -2.01 1.63
N GLU A 281 -25.08 -3.16 0.95
CA GLU A 281 -24.27 -4.32 1.39
C GLU A 281 -22.78 -3.97 1.41
N ARG A 282 -22.31 -3.20 0.43
CA ARG A 282 -20.92 -2.78 0.35
C ARG A 282 -20.53 -1.82 1.46
N LEU A 283 -21.36 -0.84 1.78
CA LEU A 283 -21.14 0.09 2.89
C LEU A 283 -21.07 -0.65 4.23
N LYS A 284 -21.97 -1.60 4.48
CA LYS A 284 -21.90 -2.48 5.66
C LYS A 284 -20.58 -3.26 5.71
N ALA A 285 -20.13 -3.80 4.57
CA ALA A 285 -18.85 -4.49 4.49
C ALA A 285 -17.64 -3.57 4.74
N LEU A 286 -17.69 -2.28 4.34
CA LEU A 286 -16.66 -1.30 4.66
C LEU A 286 -16.53 -1.11 6.17
N GLU A 287 -17.65 -0.95 6.86
CA GLU A 287 -17.67 -0.76 8.31
C GLU A 287 -17.21 -2.02 9.05
N GLU A 288 -17.80 -3.18 8.74
CA GLU A 288 -17.57 -4.42 9.50
C GLU A 288 -16.20 -5.05 9.29
N HIS A 289 -15.59 -4.89 8.10
CA HIS A 289 -14.35 -5.59 7.75
C HIS A 289 -13.14 -4.66 7.64
N PHE A 290 -13.36 -3.40 7.27
CA PHE A 290 -12.28 -2.44 7.04
C PHE A 290 -12.29 -1.28 8.01
N GLU A 291 -13.32 -1.17 8.86
CA GLU A 291 -13.48 -0.06 9.81
C GLU A 291 -13.47 1.29 9.07
N ILE A 292 -14.11 1.35 7.90
CA ILE A 292 -14.19 2.55 7.04
C ILE A 292 -15.59 3.13 7.07
N TRP A 293 -15.69 4.43 7.32
CA TRP A 293 -16.94 5.20 7.26
C TRP A 293 -16.89 6.27 6.17
N LEU A 294 -17.93 6.30 5.34
CA LEU A 294 -18.11 7.30 4.29
C LEU A 294 -19.19 8.31 4.68
N THR A 295 -19.01 9.56 4.27
CA THR A 295 -20.03 10.60 4.43
C THR A 295 -21.17 10.42 3.44
N ASP A 296 -22.33 11.02 3.69
CA ASP A 296 -23.46 11.01 2.74
C ASP A 296 -23.07 11.58 1.37
N GLU A 297 -22.22 12.60 1.34
CA GLU A 297 -21.70 13.16 0.09
C GLU A 297 -20.87 12.12 -0.68
N GLU A 298 -19.95 11.43 0.00
CA GLU A 298 -19.15 10.36 -0.60
C GLU A 298 -20.02 9.20 -1.08
N ILE A 299 -20.99 8.76 -0.28
CA ILE A 299 -21.92 7.68 -0.65
C ILE A 299 -22.69 8.05 -1.93
N ASN A 300 -23.04 9.31 -2.13
CA ASN A 300 -23.71 9.75 -3.35
C ASN A 300 -22.76 9.87 -4.56
N GLY A 301 -21.46 10.06 -4.35
CA GLY A 301 -20.48 10.25 -5.42
C GLY A 301 -20.24 9.02 -6.30
N ILE A 302 -20.66 7.82 -5.86
CA ILE A 302 -20.51 6.60 -6.66
C ILE A 302 -21.61 6.38 -7.70
N LYS A 303 -22.72 7.12 -7.61
CA LYS A 303 -23.88 6.93 -8.49
C LYS A 303 -23.51 7.19 -9.96
N GLY A 304 -23.88 6.26 -10.83
CA GLY A 304 -23.57 6.26 -12.26
C GLY A 304 -22.12 5.90 -12.60
N ARG A 305 -21.29 5.50 -11.63
CA ARG A 305 -19.91 5.08 -11.86
C ARG A 305 -19.87 3.62 -12.31
N ASN A 306 -18.82 3.26 -13.03
CA ASN A 306 -18.60 1.92 -13.57
C ASN A 306 -18.39 0.82 -12.49
N VAL A 307 -18.17 1.20 -11.23
CA VAL A 307 -18.01 0.28 -10.10
C VAL A 307 -19.19 0.30 -9.12
N GLU A 308 -20.27 1.01 -9.46
CA GLU A 308 -21.51 1.02 -8.69
C GLU A 308 -22.18 -0.37 -8.70
N LEU A 309 -22.67 -0.81 -7.55
CA LEU A 309 -23.42 -2.04 -7.39
C LEU A 309 -24.93 -1.76 -7.37
N LEU A 310 -25.59 -2.13 -8.46
CA LEU A 310 -27.02 -1.87 -8.72
C LEU A 310 -27.97 -3.02 -8.32
N GLY A 311 -27.46 -4.09 -7.70
CA GLY A 311 -28.24 -5.30 -7.43
C GLY A 311 -28.32 -6.26 -8.62
N THR A 312 -28.87 -7.45 -8.38
CA THR A 312 -28.98 -8.53 -9.39
C THR A 312 -30.07 -8.29 -10.45
N ALA A 313 -30.96 -7.32 -10.24
CA ALA A 313 -32.11 -7.07 -11.12
C ALA A 313 -31.78 -6.21 -12.36
N GLU A 314 -30.74 -5.38 -12.33
CA GLU A 314 -30.46 -4.41 -13.39
C GLU A 314 -29.49 -4.91 -14.48
N LYS A 315 -28.77 -6.02 -14.26
CA LYS A 315 -27.86 -6.62 -15.27
C LYS A 315 -28.57 -7.27 -16.48
N LYS A 316 -29.89 -7.10 -16.64
CA LYS A 316 -30.69 -7.65 -17.75
C LYS A 316 -31.04 -6.63 -18.85
N LYS A 317 -30.50 -5.42 -18.80
CA LYS A 317 -30.66 -4.44 -19.87
C LYS A 317 -29.31 -3.85 -20.26
N GLU A 318 -28.56 -4.59 -21.08
CA GLU A 318 -27.67 -4.07 -22.11
C GLU A 318 -27.27 -5.18 -23.08
#